data_AF-A0A4R9KBT7-F1
#
_entry.id   AF-A0A4R9KBT7-F1
#
_cell.length_a   1.000
_cell.length_b   1.000
_cell.length_c   1.000
_cell.angle_alpha   90.00
_cell.angle_beta   90.00
_cell.angle_gamma   90.00
#
_symmetry.space_group_name_H-M   'P 1'
#
loop_
_entity.id
_entity.type
_entity.pdbx_description
1 polymer ?
#
loop_
_entity_poly.entity_id
_entity_poly.type
_entity_poly.pdbx_seq_one_letter_code
_entity_poly.pdbx_strand_id
1 'polypeptide(L)'
;MSASQIFQIVNPIAMFGWILLVVFPNWKHTKHFTSVLLSALFFAGIYFVAISISFGKSGGNFRTLEGVRLLFSNDFALLAGWVHYLSFDLFVGTWEVEDAKANRISRFLILPSLFFTFMFGPVGLLSYTILKLILRKPILTAVNI
;
A
#
# COMPACT_ATOMS: atom_id res chain seq x y z
N MET A 1 -9.90 -20.29 -11.80
CA MET A 1 -8.96 -19.31 -12.37
C MET A 1 -7.56 -19.64 -11.86
N SER A 2 -6.54 -19.53 -12.69
CA SER A 2 -5.15 -19.67 -12.25
C SER A 2 -4.69 -18.42 -11.48
N ALA A 3 -3.63 -18.56 -10.68
CA ALA A 3 -3.03 -17.42 -9.98
C ALA A 3 -2.59 -16.31 -10.95
N SER A 4 -2.05 -16.70 -12.12
CA SER A 4 -1.65 -15.78 -13.20
C SER A 4 -2.82 -14.97 -13.77
N GLN A 5 -3.99 -15.60 -13.97
CA GLN A 5 -5.19 -14.86 -14.42
C GLN A 5 -5.64 -13.84 -13.38
N ILE A 6 -5.63 -14.19 -12.09
CA ILE A 6 -5.99 -13.26 -11.01
C ILE A 6 -4.99 -12.11 -10.96
N PHE A 7 -3.68 -12.42 -11.08
CA PHE A 7 -2.61 -11.42 -11.15
C PHE A 7 -2.85 -10.39 -12.28
N GLN A 8 -3.23 -10.84 -13.48
CA GLN A 8 -3.51 -9.94 -14.60
C GLN A 8 -4.72 -9.02 -14.36
N ILE A 9 -5.64 -9.39 -13.47
CA ILE A 9 -6.83 -8.59 -13.12
C ILE A 9 -6.53 -7.60 -11.99
N VAL A 10 -5.84 -8.04 -10.93
CA VAL A 10 -5.62 -7.20 -9.74
C VAL A 10 -4.70 -6.01 -10.02
N ASN A 11 -3.71 -6.17 -10.91
CA ASN A 11 -2.74 -5.10 -11.20
C ASN A 11 -3.39 -3.86 -11.87
N PRO A 12 -4.16 -3.98 -12.97
CA PRO A 12 -4.89 -2.85 -13.53
C PRO A 12 -5.86 -2.18 -12.55
N ILE A 13 -6.52 -2.97 -11.70
CA ILE A 13 -7.43 -2.43 -10.67
C ILE A 13 -6.66 -1.61 -9.63
N ALA A 14 -5.51 -2.09 -9.17
CA ALA A 14 -4.64 -1.33 -8.28
C ALA A 14 -4.16 -0.03 -8.94
N MET A 15 -3.74 -0.11 -10.21
CA MET A 15 -3.30 1.05 -10.98
C MET A 15 -4.43 2.09 -11.15
N PHE A 16 -5.67 1.64 -11.36
CA PHE A 16 -6.83 2.53 -11.37
C PHE A 16 -7.03 3.23 -10.02
N GLY A 17 -6.87 2.52 -8.90
CA GLY A 17 -6.89 3.09 -7.56
C GLY A 17 -5.84 4.20 -7.37
N TRP A 18 -4.62 3.97 -7.84
CA TRP A 18 -3.54 4.96 -7.81
C TRP A 18 -3.81 6.18 -8.69
N ILE A 19 -4.33 5.98 -9.91
CA ILE A 19 -4.73 7.09 -10.80
C ILE A 19 -5.81 7.94 -10.12
N LEU A 20 -6.83 7.30 -9.53
CA LEU A 20 -7.89 8.00 -8.82
C LEU A 20 -7.33 8.84 -7.66
N LEU A 21 -6.41 8.25 -6.90
CA LEU A 21 -5.77 8.89 -5.76
C LEU A 21 -4.93 10.11 -6.15
N VAL A 22 -4.13 10.00 -7.22
CA VAL A 22 -3.21 11.07 -7.66
C VAL A 22 -3.95 12.17 -8.41
N VAL A 23 -4.87 11.82 -9.32
CA VAL A 23 -5.55 12.77 -10.21
C VAL A 23 -6.71 13.46 -9.50
N PHE A 24 -7.51 12.69 -8.75
CA PHE A 24 -8.73 13.16 -8.08
C PHE A 24 -8.66 13.02 -6.54
N PRO A 25 -7.62 13.53 -5.86
CA PRO A 25 -7.44 13.31 -4.43
C PRO A 25 -8.57 13.90 -3.59
N ASN A 26 -9.20 14.99 -4.06
CA ASN A 26 -10.25 15.71 -3.33
C ASN A 26 -11.67 15.25 -3.65
N TRP A 27 -11.84 14.27 -4.54
CA TRP A 27 -13.16 13.73 -4.80
C TRP A 27 -13.67 13.00 -3.55
N LYS A 28 -14.90 13.30 -3.13
CA LYS A 28 -15.51 12.81 -1.87
C LYS A 28 -15.50 11.28 -1.72
N HIS A 29 -15.39 10.55 -2.83
CA HIS A 29 -15.37 9.09 -2.83
C HIS A 29 -13.97 8.49 -2.93
N THR A 30 -12.92 9.24 -3.31
CA THR A 30 -11.56 8.71 -3.51
C THR A 30 -11.08 7.94 -2.29
N LYS A 31 -11.08 8.58 -1.10
CA LYS A 31 -10.68 7.95 0.15
C LYS A 31 -11.43 6.64 0.41
N HIS A 32 -12.75 6.67 0.33
CA HIS A 32 -13.58 5.49 0.63
C HIS A 32 -13.32 4.37 -0.39
N PHE A 33 -13.23 4.71 -1.67
CA PHE A 33 -12.99 3.77 -2.74
C PHE A 33 -11.62 3.11 -2.63
N THR A 34 -10.55 3.87 -2.41
CA THR A 34 -9.18 3.33 -2.37
C THR A 34 -8.89 2.60 -1.06
N SER A 35 -9.28 3.16 0.09
CA SER A 35 -8.96 2.55 1.40
C SER A 35 -9.94 1.44 1.82
N VAL A 36 -11.25 1.60 1.59
CA VAL A 36 -12.24 0.62 2.05
C VAL A 36 -12.56 -0.37 0.95
N LEU A 37 -13.08 0.09 -0.19
CA LEU A 37 -13.56 -0.83 -1.22
C LEU A 37 -12.43 -1.63 -1.87
N LEU A 38 -11.37 -0.96 -2.33
CA LEU A 38 -10.25 -1.63 -2.99
C LEU A 38 -9.34 -2.33 -1.99
N SER A 39 -8.76 -1.60 -1.02
CA SER A 39 -7.77 -2.18 -0.12
C SER A 39 -8.41 -3.16 0.89
N ALA A 40 -9.32 -2.67 1.75
CA ALA A 40 -9.84 -3.47 2.87
C ALA A 40 -10.85 -4.56 2.47
N LEU A 41 -11.57 -4.42 1.35
CA LEU A 41 -12.55 -5.42 0.91
C LEU A 41 -12.06 -6.24 -0.27
N PHE A 42 -11.81 -5.62 -1.42
CA PHE A 42 -11.49 -6.34 -2.65
C PHE A 42 -10.15 -7.09 -2.56
N PHE A 43 -9.04 -6.39 -2.29
CA PHE A 43 -7.73 -7.02 -2.20
C PHE A 43 -7.60 -7.91 -0.98
N ALA A 44 -8.10 -7.50 0.20
CA ALA A 44 -8.11 -8.35 1.39
C ALA A 44 -8.90 -9.64 1.18
N GLY A 45 -10.03 -9.60 0.45
CA GLY A 45 -10.81 -10.78 0.10
C GLY A 45 -10.05 -11.73 -0.83
N ILE A 46 -9.39 -11.20 -1.87
CA ILE A 46 -8.54 -12.00 -2.76
C ILE A 46 -7.37 -12.61 -2.00
N TYR A 47 -6.71 -11.83 -1.15
CA TYR A 47 -5.64 -12.28 -0.26
C TYR A 47 -6.13 -13.44 0.63
N PHE A 48 -7.28 -13.28 1.29
CA PHE A 48 -7.86 -14.29 2.17
C PHE A 48 -8.14 -15.61 1.44
N VAL A 49 -8.69 -15.54 0.22
CA VAL A 49 -8.92 -16.73 -0.59
C VAL A 49 -7.61 -17.37 -1.03
N ALA A 50 -6.65 -16.58 -1.52
CA ALA A 50 -5.36 -17.08 -2.00
C ALA A 50 -4.53 -17.75 -0.88
N ILE A 51 -4.48 -17.13 0.30
CA ILE A 51 -3.79 -17.72 1.46
C ILE A 51 -4.49 -19.00 1.91
N SER A 52 -5.83 -19.02 1.94
CA SER A 52 -6.60 -20.22 2.31
C SER A 52 -6.36 -21.39 1.34
N ILE A 53 -6.25 -21.10 0.04
CA ILE A 53 -5.95 -22.12 -0.97
C ILE A 53 -4.52 -22.67 -0.81
N SER A 54 -3.56 -21.84 -0.44
CA SER A 54 -2.14 -22.23 -0.33
C SER A 54 -1.73 -22.76 1.06
N PHE A 55 -2.59 -22.58 2.07
CA PHE A 55 -2.26 -22.89 3.46
C PHE A 55 -1.86 -24.35 3.66
N GLY A 56 -0.70 -24.57 4.27
CA GLY A 56 -0.15 -25.91 4.53
C GLY A 56 0.29 -26.69 3.28
N LYS A 57 0.27 -26.08 2.09
CA LYS A 57 0.64 -26.74 0.81
C LYS A 57 2.08 -26.49 0.38
N SER A 58 2.88 -25.82 1.19
CA SER A 58 4.32 -25.64 0.99
C SER A 58 5.06 -26.08 2.24
N GLY A 59 6.28 -26.60 2.07
CA GLY A 59 7.18 -26.93 3.20
C GLY A 59 7.88 -25.71 3.81
N GLY A 60 7.51 -24.50 3.38
CA GLY A 60 8.15 -23.27 3.79
C GLY A 60 7.79 -22.82 5.21
N ASN A 61 8.53 -21.83 5.71
CA ASN A 61 8.35 -21.25 7.04
C ASN A 61 8.91 -19.83 7.10
N PHE A 62 8.52 -19.05 8.11
CA PHE A 62 9.00 -17.67 8.28
C PHE A 62 10.26 -17.53 9.16
N ARG A 63 10.97 -18.63 9.44
CA ARG A 63 12.12 -18.62 10.36
C ARG A 63 13.45 -18.34 9.66
N THR A 64 13.52 -18.61 8.36
CA THR A 64 14.72 -18.47 7.52
C THR A 64 14.33 -17.90 6.17
N LEU A 65 15.27 -17.26 5.47
CA LEU A 65 15.00 -16.72 4.13
C LEU A 65 14.69 -17.84 3.13
N GLU A 66 15.37 -18.99 3.26
CA GLU A 66 15.12 -20.20 2.48
C GLU A 66 13.70 -20.73 2.72
N GLY A 67 13.26 -20.76 3.98
CA GLY A 67 11.90 -21.13 4.35
C GLY A 67 10.86 -20.20 3.71
N VAL A 68 11.12 -18.88 3.70
CA VAL A 68 10.23 -17.90 3.06
C VAL A 68 10.19 -18.14 1.56
N ARG A 69 11.35 -18.32 0.91
CA ARG A 69 11.43 -18.64 -0.53
C ARG A 69 10.60 -19.87 -0.87
N LEU A 70 10.61 -20.89 -0.02
CA LEU A 70 9.84 -22.11 -0.20
C LEU A 70 8.33 -21.91 -0.01
N LEU A 71 7.87 -20.97 0.84
CA LEU A 71 6.45 -20.58 0.88
C LEU A 71 6.02 -20.01 -0.47
N PHE A 72 6.86 -19.14 -1.03
CA PHE A 72 6.63 -18.43 -2.29
C PHE A 72 6.83 -19.30 -3.55
N SER A 73 7.23 -20.57 -3.41
CA SER A 73 7.21 -21.52 -4.53
C SER A 73 5.80 -22.04 -4.86
N ASN A 74 4.81 -21.72 -4.01
CA ASN A 74 3.39 -21.95 -4.30
C ASN A 74 2.79 -20.70 -4.95
N ASP A 75 2.25 -20.83 -6.16
CA ASP A 75 1.71 -19.71 -6.94
C ASP A 75 0.62 -18.90 -6.22
N PHE A 76 -0.24 -19.56 -5.42
CA PHE A 76 -1.29 -18.87 -4.67
C PHE A 76 -0.74 -18.17 -3.42
N ALA A 77 0.30 -18.72 -2.77
CA ALA A 77 1.01 -18.01 -1.70
C ALA A 77 1.75 -16.78 -2.24
N LEU A 78 2.37 -16.91 -3.42
CA LEU A 78 3.02 -15.81 -4.12
C LEU A 78 2.03 -14.73 -4.54
N LEU A 79 0.89 -15.11 -5.12
CA LEU A 79 -0.19 -14.18 -5.42
C LEU A 79 -0.70 -13.49 -4.16
N ALA A 80 -0.87 -14.20 -3.04
CA ALA A 80 -1.29 -13.61 -1.78
C ALA A 80 -0.31 -12.53 -1.31
N GLY A 81 1.00 -12.81 -1.33
CA GLY A 81 2.02 -11.81 -1.02
C GLY A 81 1.98 -10.60 -1.95
N TRP A 82 1.76 -10.81 -3.25
CA TRP A 82 1.63 -9.70 -4.20
C TRP A 82 0.39 -8.83 -3.94
N VAL A 83 -0.78 -9.45 -3.75
CA VAL A 83 -2.03 -8.74 -3.46
C VAL A 83 -1.97 -8.02 -2.11
N HIS A 84 -1.24 -8.58 -1.14
CA HIS A 84 -0.93 -7.91 0.11
C HIS A 84 -0.20 -6.58 -0.14
N TYR A 85 0.84 -6.55 -0.99
CA TYR A 85 1.52 -5.30 -1.35
C TYR A 85 0.57 -4.30 -2.03
N LEU A 86 -0.19 -4.74 -3.05
CA LEU A 86 -1.16 -3.87 -3.73
C LEU A 86 -2.17 -3.24 -2.76
N SER A 87 -2.66 -4.04 -1.80
CA SER A 87 -3.61 -3.59 -0.77
C SER A 87 -2.99 -2.57 0.17
N PHE A 88 -1.86 -2.92 0.78
CA PHE A 88 -1.26 -2.08 1.82
C PHE A 88 -0.64 -0.82 1.23
N ASP A 89 -0.02 -0.88 0.06
CA ASP A 89 0.60 0.29 -0.56
C ASP A 89 -0.47 1.32 -0.98
N LEU A 90 -1.60 0.87 -1.56
CA LEU A 90 -2.71 1.76 -1.90
C LEU A 90 -3.37 2.36 -0.65
N PHE A 91 -3.51 1.57 0.41
CA PHE A 91 -4.01 2.05 1.70
C PHE A 91 -3.07 3.11 2.29
N VAL A 92 -1.75 2.87 2.29
CA VAL A 92 -0.74 3.81 2.76
C VAL A 92 -0.75 5.08 1.91
N GLY A 93 -0.77 4.99 0.58
CA GLY A 93 -0.87 6.16 -0.28
C GLY A 93 -2.14 6.98 0.00
N THR A 94 -3.26 6.30 0.25
CA THR A 94 -4.50 6.98 0.67
C THR A 94 -4.32 7.71 1.99
N TRP A 95 -3.68 7.06 2.97
CA TRP A 95 -3.35 7.67 4.25
C TRP A 95 -2.40 8.87 4.10
N GLU A 96 -1.37 8.79 3.24
CA GLU A 96 -0.45 9.90 2.98
C GLU A 96 -1.20 11.13 2.45
N VAL A 97 -2.11 10.93 1.49
CA VAL A 97 -2.95 12.02 0.94
C VAL A 97 -3.84 12.64 2.02
N GLU A 98 -4.49 11.82 2.85
CA GLU A 98 -5.40 12.32 3.89
C GLU A 98 -4.64 13.01 5.04
N ASP A 99 -3.51 12.45 5.47
CA ASP A 99 -2.64 13.04 6.49
C ASP A 99 -2.03 14.35 5.98
N ALA A 100 -1.63 14.43 4.71
CA ALA A 100 -1.10 15.65 4.11
C ALA A 100 -2.14 16.77 4.10
N LYS A 101 -3.40 16.44 3.75
CA LYS A 101 -4.53 17.38 3.83
C LYS A 101 -4.72 17.88 5.26
N ALA A 102 -4.73 16.98 6.24
CA ALA A 102 -4.90 17.33 7.65
C ALA A 102 -3.77 18.25 8.17
N ASN A 103 -2.54 18.05 7.68
CA ASN A 103 -1.38 18.86 8.03
C ASN A 103 -1.16 20.06 7.08
N ARG A 104 -2.09 20.33 6.15
CA ARG A 104 -2.00 21.41 5.15
C ARG A 104 -0.73 21.36 4.29
N ILE A 105 -0.19 20.17 4.05
CA ILE A 105 0.95 19.93 3.16
C ILE A 105 0.44 19.93 1.72
N SER A 106 1.13 20.68 0.84
CA SER A 106 0.78 20.76 -0.58
C SER A 106 0.81 19.38 -1.24
N ARG A 107 -0.22 19.07 -2.05
CA ARG A 107 -0.30 17.82 -2.81
C ARG A 107 0.90 17.58 -3.72
N PHE A 108 1.55 18.65 -4.21
CA PHE A 108 2.68 18.54 -5.11
C PHE A 108 3.95 18.07 -4.40
N LEU A 109 4.09 18.40 -3.10
CA LEU A 109 5.23 17.97 -2.30
C LEU A 109 5.18 16.48 -1.97
N ILE A 110 3.98 15.90 -1.89
CA ILE A 110 3.81 14.48 -1.57
C ILE A 110 3.84 13.57 -2.81
N LEU A 111 3.81 14.11 -4.04
CA LEU A 111 3.83 13.30 -5.27
C LEU A 111 5.06 12.38 -5.36
N PRO A 112 6.29 12.82 -5.04
CA PRO A 112 7.45 11.93 -5.00
C PRO A 112 7.28 10.81 -3.97
N SER A 113 6.71 11.11 -2.80
CA SER A 113 6.43 10.09 -1.79
C SER A 113 5.42 9.07 -2.26
N LEU A 114 4.32 9.52 -2.88
CA LEU A 114 3.30 8.64 -3.45
C LEU A 114 3.88 7.75 -4.57
N PHE A 115 4.78 8.27 -5.40
CA PHE A 115 5.49 7.47 -6.39
C PHE A 115 6.34 6.38 -5.74
N PHE A 116 7.09 6.71 -4.68
CA PHE A 116 7.85 5.72 -3.93
C PHE A 116 6.95 4.75 -3.16
N THR A 117 5.76 5.15 -2.71
CA THR A 117 4.80 4.23 -2.08
C THR A 117 4.25 3.26 -3.11
N PHE A 118 3.98 3.71 -4.34
CA PHE A 118 3.54 2.85 -5.43
C PHE A 118 4.61 1.84 -5.87
N MET A 119 5.87 2.24 -5.95
CA MET A 119 6.96 1.39 -6.44
C MET A 119 7.61 0.55 -5.34
N PHE A 120 7.71 1.12 -4.14
CA PHE A 120 8.55 0.65 -3.04
C PHE A 120 7.88 0.95 -1.68
N GLY A 121 6.59 0.63 -1.51
CA GLY A 121 5.76 0.87 -0.32
C GLY A 121 6.43 1.49 0.92
N PRO A 122 7.29 0.73 1.63
CA PRO A 122 7.98 1.22 2.84
C PRO A 122 8.85 2.46 2.66
N VAL A 123 9.52 2.60 1.51
CA VAL A 123 10.38 3.77 1.18
C VAL A 123 9.51 5.01 0.96
N GLY A 124 8.35 4.85 0.34
CA GLY A 124 7.37 5.94 0.18
C GLY A 124 6.89 6.48 1.52
N LEU A 125 6.44 5.60 2.40
CA LEU A 125 6.04 5.95 3.77
C LEU A 125 7.15 6.67 4.55
N LEU A 126 8.38 6.17 4.46
CA LEU A 126 9.54 6.81 5.07
C LEU A 126 9.76 8.21 4.50
N SER A 127 9.72 8.36 3.17
CA SER A 127 9.90 9.64 2.49
C SER A 127 8.83 10.67 2.90
N TYR A 128 7.56 10.26 2.98
CA TYR A 128 6.47 11.12 3.41
C TYR A 128 6.62 11.52 4.88
N THR A 129 7.04 10.59 5.73
CA THR A 129 7.28 10.85 7.15
C THR A 129 8.38 11.89 7.34
N ILE A 130 9.50 11.76 6.62
CA ILE A 130 10.59 12.74 6.63
C ILE A 130 10.10 14.10 6.14
N LEU A 131 9.39 14.15 5.01
CA LEU A 131 8.80 15.37 4.48
C LEU A 131 7.92 16.08 5.52
N LYS A 132 7.01 15.34 6.15
CA LYS A 132 6.12 15.87 7.19
C LYS A 132 6.89 16.41 8.39
N LEU A 133 7.97 15.75 8.82
CA LEU A 133 8.82 16.20 9.92
C LEU A 133 9.55 17.50 9.59
N ILE A 134 10.06 17.65 8.37
CA ILE A 134 10.73 18.87 7.92
C ILE A 134 9.75 20.04 7.85
N LEU A 135 8.51 19.80 7.38
CA LEU A 135 7.49 20.84 7.22
C LEU A 135 6.78 21.21 8.53
N ARG A 136 6.71 20.30 9.50
CA ARG A 136 6.30 20.64 10.87
C ARG A 136 7.44 21.41 11.52
N LYS A 137 7.32 22.75 11.58
CA LYS A 137 8.24 23.58 12.38
C LYS A 137 8.42 22.94 13.76
N PRO A 138 9.66 22.73 14.25
CA PRO A 138 9.86 22.24 15.60
C PRO A 138 9.26 23.27 16.57
N ILE A 139 8.43 22.80 17.50
CA ILE A 139 7.87 23.60 18.61
C ILE A 139 9.00 24.12 19.54
N LEU A 140 10.27 23.76 19.29
CA LEU A 140 11.44 24.09 20.10
C LEU A 140 11.95 25.54 19.98
N THR A 141 11.31 26.42 19.20
CA THR A 141 11.60 27.88 19.27
C THR A 141 10.72 28.62 20.29
N ALA A 142 9.84 27.92 21.02
CA ALA A 142 8.94 28.50 22.02
C ALA A 142 9.32 28.21 23.49
N VAL A 143 10.58 27.85 23.75
CA VAL A 143 11.16 27.84 25.11
C VAL A 143 12.42 28.70 25.11
N ASN A 144 12.22 30.00 24.96
CA ASN A 144 13.07 31.01 25.57
C ASN A 144 12.17 31.75 26.58
N ILE A 145 12.19 31.29 27.82
CA ILE A 145 11.95 32.11 29.01
C ILE A 145 13.20 31.98 29.85
#